data_AF-A0A9X5X599-F1
#
_entry.id   AF-A0A9X5X599-F1
#
_cell.length_a   1.000
_cell.length_b   1.000
_cell.length_c   1.000
_cell.angle_alpha   90.00
_cell.angle_beta   90.00
_cell.angle_gamma   90.00
#
_symmetry.space_group_name_H-M   'P 1'
#
loop_
_entity.id
_entity.type
_entity.pdbx_description
1 polymer ?
#
loop_
_entity_poly.entity_id
_entity_poly.type
_entity_poly.pdbx_seq_one_letter_code
_entity_poly.pdbx_strand_id
1 'polypeptide(L)'
;MLGSTHGTLTTDSRRARVIACGEQPSPVVHGRPADVDDLDVSGRPLYADAPDLDRFFRPESVAVVGASDAEGRPNTGITRQLIAWAER
;
A
#
# COMPACT_ATOMS: atom_id res chain seq x y z
N MET A 1 6.77 -35.44 -32.01
CA MET A 1 6.74 -33.98 -32.16
C MET A 1 5.85 -33.42 -31.07
N LEU A 2 6.41 -32.52 -30.27
CA LEU A 2 5.76 -31.75 -29.21
C LEU A 2 4.62 -30.91 -29.84
N GLY A 3 3.45 -30.69 -29.26
CA GLY A 3 3.08 -30.53 -27.87
C GLY A 3 2.28 -29.23 -27.80
N SER A 4 0.96 -29.35 -27.62
CA SER A 4 -0.02 -28.25 -27.59
C SER A 4 0.41 -27.08 -26.70
N THR A 5 0.39 -25.85 -27.22
CA THR A 5 0.50 -24.61 -26.43
C THR A 5 -0.88 -24.24 -25.88
N HIS A 6 -1.39 -25.04 -24.95
CA HIS A 6 -2.47 -24.59 -24.06
C HIS A 6 -1.84 -24.41 -22.68
N GLY A 7 -1.49 -23.16 -22.35
CA GLY A 7 -0.96 -22.79 -21.06
C GLY A 7 -2.00 -23.04 -19.98
N THR A 8 -1.80 -24.08 -19.17
CA THR A 8 -2.55 -24.27 -17.93
C THR A 8 -1.99 -23.30 -16.90
N LEU A 9 -2.71 -22.20 -16.66
CA LEU A 9 -2.49 -21.31 -15.54
C LEU A 9 -2.84 -22.07 -14.25
N THR A 10 -1.83 -22.58 -13.55
CA THR A 10 -2.01 -23.23 -12.25
C THR A 10 -1.92 -22.17 -11.14
N THR A 11 -3.05 -21.61 -10.73
CA THR A 11 -3.15 -20.91 -9.44
C THR A 11 -3.31 -21.96 -8.34
N ASP A 12 -2.21 -22.63 -7.96
CA ASP A 12 -2.22 -23.44 -6.75
C ASP A 12 -2.27 -22.50 -5.53
N SER A 13 -3.47 -22.42 -4.97
CA SER A 13 -3.82 -21.62 -3.81
C SER A 13 -3.53 -22.44 -2.55
N ARG A 14 -2.27 -22.70 -2.21
CA ARG A 14 -1.87 -23.19 -0.88
C ARG A 14 -0.35 -23.23 -0.69
N ARG A 15 0.18 -22.16 -0.11
CA ARG A 15 1.06 -22.20 1.07
C ARG A 15 1.26 -20.79 1.61
N ALA A 16 0.29 -20.34 2.41
CA ALA A 16 0.57 -19.34 3.43
C ALA A 16 1.51 -20.03 4.44
N ARG A 17 2.83 -19.82 4.32
CA ARG A 17 3.78 -20.15 5.37
C ARG A 17 4.12 -18.87 6.12
N VAL A 18 3.70 -18.83 7.37
CA VAL A 18 4.17 -17.87 8.37
C VAL A 18 5.66 -18.14 8.60
N ILE A 19 6.52 -17.21 8.21
CA ILE A 19 7.95 -17.20 8.55
C ILE A 19 8.09 -16.33 9.80
N ALA A 20 7.97 -16.96 10.96
CA ALA A 20 8.38 -16.34 12.22
C ALA A 20 9.91 -16.38 12.30
N CYS A 21 10.53 -15.21 12.46
CA CYS A 21 11.91 -15.00 12.91
C CYS A 21 13.07 -15.51 12.01
N GLY A 22 12.92 -15.51 10.69
CA GLY A 22 14.03 -15.71 9.75
C GLY A 22 14.02 -14.65 8.66
N GLU A 23 15.19 -14.10 8.32
CA GLU A 23 15.36 -13.08 7.29
C GLU A 23 14.76 -13.56 5.96
N GLN A 24 13.79 -12.80 5.44
CA GLN A 24 13.20 -13.09 4.13
C GLN A 24 14.27 -12.84 3.05
N PRO A 25 14.59 -13.79 2.17
CA PRO A 25 15.30 -13.44 0.94
C PRO A 25 14.40 -12.46 0.17
N SER A 26 14.86 -11.22 0.05
CA SER A 26 14.14 -10.18 -0.67
C SER A 26 13.80 -10.69 -2.08
N PRO A 27 12.58 -10.51 -2.58
CA PRO A 27 12.28 -10.80 -3.98
C PRO A 27 13.32 -10.10 -4.84
N VAL A 28 14.02 -10.87 -5.68
CA VAL A 28 15.02 -10.32 -6.59
C VAL A 28 14.26 -9.56 -7.67
N VAL A 29 14.08 -8.27 -7.45
CA VAL A 29 13.55 -7.35 -8.46
C VAL A 29 14.67 -7.11 -9.46
N HIS A 30 14.63 -7.81 -10.59
CA HIS A 30 15.52 -7.53 -11.73
C HIS A 30 15.10 -6.20 -12.38
N GLY A 31 15.53 -5.10 -11.79
CA GLY A 31 15.28 -3.76 -12.30
C GLY A 31 16.21 -2.78 -11.61
N ARG A 32 16.79 -1.85 -12.37
CA ARG A 32 17.41 -0.69 -11.75
C ARG A 32 16.29 0.14 -11.10
N PRO A 33 16.49 0.70 -9.90
CA PRO A 33 15.58 1.72 -9.39
C PRO A 33 15.44 2.83 -10.45
N ALA A 34 14.21 3.31 -10.64
CA ALA A 34 13.95 4.41 -11.56
C ALA A 34 14.66 5.66 -11.04
N ASP A 35 15.36 6.35 -11.93
CA ASP A 35 15.92 7.68 -11.68
C ASP A 35 14.84 8.75 -11.78
N VAL A 36 15.08 9.92 -11.20
CA VAL A 36 14.10 11.03 -11.16
C VAL A 36 13.67 11.45 -12.57
N ASP A 37 14.56 11.31 -13.55
CA ASP A 37 14.32 11.67 -14.95
C ASP A 37 13.75 10.52 -15.80
N ASP A 38 13.54 9.33 -15.22
CA ASP A 38 13.02 8.20 -15.98
C ASP A 38 11.54 8.41 -16.35
N LEU A 39 11.24 8.18 -17.62
CA LEU A 39 9.90 8.26 -18.19
C LEU A 39 9.40 6.87 -18.59
N ASP A 40 8.08 6.67 -18.52
CA ASP A 40 7.41 5.52 -19.10
C ASP A 40 7.38 5.62 -20.63
N VAL A 41 6.90 4.56 -21.29
CA VAL A 41 6.81 4.51 -22.76
C VAL A 41 5.86 5.56 -23.37
N SER A 42 5.01 6.17 -22.56
CA SER A 42 4.11 7.28 -22.94
C SER A 42 4.72 8.66 -22.65
N GLY A 43 5.93 8.72 -22.08
CA GLY A 43 6.61 9.94 -21.69
C GLY A 43 6.20 10.49 -20.33
N ARG A 44 5.50 9.72 -19.49
CA ARG A 44 5.11 10.15 -18.13
C ARG A 44 6.23 9.82 -17.14
N PRO A 45 6.51 10.68 -16.16
CA PRO A 45 7.48 10.38 -15.12
C PRO A 45 7.17 9.06 -14.39
N LEU A 46 8.17 8.20 -14.26
CA LEU A 46 8.11 7.02 -13.40
C LEU A 46 8.34 7.37 -11.93
N TYR A 47 8.95 8.52 -11.68
CA TYR A 47 9.11 9.09 -10.36
C TYR A 47 8.11 10.22 -10.12
N ALA A 48 7.53 10.26 -8.92
CA ALA A 48 6.77 11.39 -8.44
C ALA A 48 7.35 11.81 -7.09
N ASP A 49 7.43 13.12 -6.85
CA ASP A 49 7.86 13.61 -5.55
C ASP A 49 6.97 13.02 -4.46
N ALA A 50 7.60 12.37 -3.48
CA ALA A 50 6.88 11.86 -2.34
C ALA A 50 6.26 13.05 -1.59
N PRO A 51 4.96 12.97 -1.23
CA PRO A 51 4.37 14.00 -0.39
C PRO A 51 5.12 14.09 0.94
N ASP A 52 5.09 15.25 1.58
CA ASP A 52 5.67 15.47 2.92
C ASP A 52 5.03 14.50 3.94
N LEU A 53 5.72 13.39 4.18
CA LEU A 53 5.26 12.34 5.09
C LEU A 53 5.38 12.79 6.54
N ASP A 54 6.30 13.70 6.86
CA ASP A 54 6.43 14.21 8.22
C ASP A 54 5.18 14.98 8.61
N ARG A 55 4.66 15.84 7.72
CA ARG A 55 3.38 16.51 7.92
C ARG A 55 2.21 15.54 8.06
N PHE A 56 2.24 14.42 7.35
CA PHE A 56 1.18 13.40 7.43
C PHE A 56 1.20 12.66 8.77
N PHE A 57 2.39 12.29 9.27
CA PHE A 57 2.54 11.55 10.53
C PHE A 57 2.57 12.45 11.78
N ARG A 58 2.80 13.75 11.61
CA ARG A 58 2.77 14.77 12.67
C ARG A 58 1.87 15.95 12.28
N PRO A 59 0.56 15.73 12.05
CA PRO A 59 -0.33 16.78 11.64
C PRO A 59 -0.63 17.73 12.80
N GLU A 60 -0.68 19.04 12.53
CA GLU A 60 -1.20 20.03 13.48
C GLU A 60 -2.74 19.96 13.58
N SER A 61 -3.42 19.57 12.50
CA SER A 61 -4.87 19.40 12.44
C SER A 61 -5.26 18.36 11.39
N VAL A 62 -6.44 17.75 11.56
CA VAL A 62 -6.96 16.70 10.67
C VAL A 62 -8.42 16.98 10.32
N ALA A 63 -8.74 16.94 9.03
CA ALA A 63 -10.11 16.94 8.55
C ALA A 63 -10.62 15.51 8.37
N VAL A 64 -11.76 15.18 8.97
CA VAL A 64 -12.36 13.84 8.90
C VAL A 64 -13.56 13.86 7.96
N VAL A 65 -13.36 13.38 6.74
CA VAL A 65 -14.43 13.32 5.73
C VAL A 65 -15.38 12.17 6.04
N GLY A 66 -16.67 12.48 6.14
CA GLY A 66 -17.68 11.50 6.53
C GLY A 66 -17.56 11.10 7.99
N ALA A 67 -17.20 12.01 8.89
CA ALA A 67 -17.26 11.76 10.33
C ALA A 67 -18.69 11.40 10.77
N SER A 68 -18.80 10.49 11.72
CA SER A 68 -20.06 10.11 12.36
C SER A 68 -19.77 9.62 13.77
N ASP A 69 -20.64 9.96 14.72
CA ASP A 69 -20.62 9.45 16.09
C ASP A 69 -21.80 8.49 16.38
N ALA A 70 -22.68 8.30 15.38
CA ALA A 70 -23.86 7.43 15.48
C ALA A 70 -23.49 5.95 15.63
N GLU A 71 -24.18 5.24 16.54
CA GLU A 71 -23.97 3.81 16.74
C GLU A 71 -24.22 2.98 15.47
N GLY A 72 -23.44 1.92 15.31
CA GLY A 72 -23.56 0.98 14.18
C GLY A 72 -23.03 1.50 12.84
N ARG A 73 -22.52 2.73 12.76
CA ARG A 73 -21.85 3.23 11.54
C ARG A 73 -20.38 2.79 11.49
N PRO A 74 -19.85 2.35 10.34
CA PRO A 74 -18.47 1.85 10.23
C PRO A 74 -17.39 2.86 10.63
N ASN A 75 -17.66 4.15 10.44
CA ASN A 75 -16.76 5.28 10.71
C ASN A 75 -16.82 5.80 12.15
N THR A 76 -17.70 5.26 13.01
CA THR A 76 -17.89 5.78 14.37
C THR A 76 -16.70 5.53 15.28
N GLY A 77 -16.09 4.33 15.19
CA GLY A 77 -14.93 4.00 16.01
C GLY A 77 -13.74 4.93 15.77
N ILE A 78 -13.38 5.15 14.49
CA ILE A 78 -12.25 6.01 14.15
C ILE A 78 -12.54 7.49 14.44
N THR A 79 -13.78 7.95 14.20
CA THR A 79 -14.17 9.34 14.50
C THR A 79 -14.01 9.64 15.99
N ARG A 80 -14.45 8.74 16.87
CA ARG A 80 -14.28 8.90 18.33
C ARG A 80 -12.82 8.91 18.77
N GLN A 81 -11.98 8.05 18.17
CA GLN A 81 -10.54 8.04 18.46
C GLN A 81 -9.84 9.34 18.05
N LEU A 82 -10.21 9.89 16.89
CA LEU A 82 -9.67 11.16 16.40
C LEU A 82 -10.12 12.35 17.24
N ILE A 83 -11.38 12.36 17.70
CA ILE A 83 -11.85 13.37 18.66
C ILE A 83 -11.04 13.30 19.96
N ALA A 84 -10.91 12.10 20.54
CA ALA A 84 -10.12 11.90 21.76
C ALA A 84 -8.62 12.19 21.56
N TRP A 85 -8.10 12.16 20.33
CA TRP A 85 -6.76 12.62 20.01
C TRP A 85 -6.68 14.15 19.99
N ALA A 86 -7.64 14.83 19.38
CA ALA A 86 -7.68 16.29 19.27
C ALA A 86 -7.88 17.00 20.63
N GLU A 87 -8.40 16.30 21.63
CA GLU A 87 -8.61 16.82 22.99
C GLU A 87 -7.37 16.70 23.91
N ARG A 88 -6.29 16.06 23.44
CA ARG A 88 -5.03 15.91 24.21
C ARG A 88 -4.03 17.02 23.89
#